data_AF-A0A162NV12-F1
#
_entry.id   AF-A0A162NV12-F1
#
_cell.length_a   1.000
_cell.length_b   1.000
_cell.length_c   1.000
_cell.angle_alpha   90.00
_cell.angle_beta   90.00
_cell.angle_gamma   90.00
#
_symmetry.space_group_name_H-M   'P 1'
#
loop_
_entity.id
_entity.type
_entity.pdbx_description
1 polymer ?
#
loop_
_entity_poly.entity_id
_entity_poly.type
_entity_poly.pdbx_seq_one_letter_code
_entity_poly.pdbx_strand_id
1 'polypeptide(L)'
;MQPFTSATTQPIEISSNEGESVATLEQLESDISNGYRTLETIEFYLQQLFQEKQELEHEEALVRLFDLKEEIHSQLVHRKKEQLTKEMAWTEEQESVYDLQRNLVDDDKNAEHLREMEKILAEREEEIRRLRQSTSDEICTLEEKLKNVERRISEFKENRISKLEELLSQESILQLKKKDHIEDLKQKIDASKVLEIKLIQLKARERLSRLDRLTL
;
A
#
# COMPACT_ATOMS: atom_id res chain seq x y z
N MET A 1 6.64 40.02 -2.28
CA MET A 1 6.16 40.55 -3.57
C MET A 1 7.32 41.21 -4.30
N GLN A 2 7.70 40.66 -5.44
CA GLN A 2 8.59 41.30 -6.43
C GLN A 2 7.88 41.25 -7.79
N PRO A 3 8.02 42.26 -8.65
CA PRO A 3 7.30 42.30 -9.92
C PRO A 3 7.95 41.38 -10.95
N PHE A 4 7.10 40.65 -11.67
CA PHE A 4 7.46 39.93 -12.89
C PHE A 4 7.90 40.95 -13.95
N THR A 5 9.14 40.83 -14.42
CA THR A 5 9.61 41.51 -15.62
C THR A 5 9.02 40.81 -16.84
N SER A 6 8.28 41.57 -17.65
CA SER A 6 7.73 41.16 -18.93
C SER A 6 8.80 40.52 -19.83
N ALA A 7 8.56 39.29 -20.26
CA ALA A 7 9.35 38.67 -21.32
C ALA A 7 9.11 39.48 -22.61
N THR A 8 10.16 40.14 -23.08
CA THR A 8 10.21 40.79 -24.39
C THR A 8 10.07 39.71 -25.46
N THR A 9 8.90 39.61 -26.07
CA THR A 9 8.70 38.87 -27.32
C THR A 9 9.52 39.58 -28.40
N GLN A 10 10.73 39.07 -28.69
CA GLN A 10 11.45 39.48 -29.88
C GLN A 10 10.71 38.92 -31.10
N PRO A 11 10.40 39.75 -32.11
CA PRO A 11 9.91 39.25 -33.38
C PRO A 11 11.03 38.46 -34.05
N ILE A 12 10.71 37.23 -34.47
CA ILE A 12 11.62 36.37 -35.23
C ILE A 12 12.00 37.11 -36.52
N GLU A 13 13.29 37.45 -36.67
CA GLU A 13 13.82 38.08 -37.88
C GLU A 13 13.65 37.19 -39.10
N ILE A 14 13.25 37.82 -40.20
CA ILE A 14 12.71 37.19 -41.40
C ILE A 14 13.85 36.96 -42.39
N SER A 15 14.22 35.70 -42.61
CA SER A 15 15.09 35.26 -43.71
C SER A 15 14.24 34.89 -44.94
N SER A 16 14.64 35.38 -46.12
CA SER A 16 13.96 35.15 -47.41
C SER A 16 14.33 33.80 -48.06
N ASN A 17 14.87 32.85 -47.30
CA ASN A 17 15.45 31.63 -47.83
C ASN A 17 14.48 30.44 -47.69
N GLU A 18 13.82 30.02 -48.78
CA GLU A 18 12.90 28.88 -48.78
C GLU A 18 13.54 27.59 -48.21
N GLY A 19 14.85 27.39 -48.45
CA GLY A 19 15.60 26.24 -47.93
C GLY A 19 15.69 26.19 -46.40
N GLU A 20 15.80 27.34 -45.72
CA GLU A 20 15.80 27.40 -44.25
C GLU A 20 14.40 27.16 -43.68
N SER A 21 13.35 27.62 -44.37
CA SER A 21 11.96 27.44 -43.92
C SER A 21 11.48 25.98 -44.05
N VAL A 22 11.94 25.24 -45.07
CA VAL A 22 11.65 23.81 -45.22
C VAL A 22 12.40 22.97 -44.19
N ALA A 23 13.70 23.22 -43.98
CA ALA A 23 14.49 22.52 -42.97
C ALA A 23 13.93 22.74 -41.54
N THR A 24 13.42 23.95 -41.27
CA THR A 24 12.77 24.26 -39.99
C THR A 24 11.44 23.52 -39.81
N LEU A 25 10.66 23.33 -40.88
CA LEU A 25 9.42 22.55 -40.85
C LEU A 25 9.69 21.07 -40.57
N GLU A 26 10.65 20.46 -41.28
CA GLU A 26 11.05 19.06 -41.09
C GLU A 26 11.55 18.79 -39.66
N GLN A 27 12.32 19.73 -39.10
CA GLN A 27 12.75 19.65 -37.71
C GLN A 27 11.55 19.69 -36.75
N LEU A 28 10.58 20.56 -37.01
CA LEU A 28 9.40 20.68 -36.17
C LEU A 28 8.51 19.42 -36.21
N GLU A 29 8.36 18.81 -37.39
CA GLU A 29 7.65 17.54 -37.57
C GLU A 29 8.32 16.40 -36.79
N SER A 30 9.66 16.35 -36.83
CA SER A 30 10.45 15.41 -36.03
C SER A 30 10.22 15.62 -34.53
N ASP A 31 10.28 16.88 -34.06
CA ASP A 31 10.07 17.22 -32.65
C ASP A 31 8.64 16.87 -32.18
N ILE A 32 7.64 17.08 -33.03
CA ILE A 32 6.24 16.70 -32.77
C ILE A 32 6.14 15.17 -32.67
N SER A 33 6.72 14.43 -33.61
CA SER A 33 6.71 12.96 -33.56
C SER A 33 7.38 12.41 -32.31
N ASN A 34 8.51 13.00 -31.90
CA ASN A 34 9.22 12.63 -30.68
C ASN A 34 8.39 12.97 -29.42
N GLY A 35 7.69 14.11 -29.43
CA GLY A 35 6.78 14.47 -28.34
C GLY A 35 5.63 13.48 -28.18
N TYR A 36 5.03 13.00 -29.28
CA TYR A 36 3.99 11.95 -29.21
C TYR A 36 4.53 10.63 -28.62
N ARG A 37 5.71 10.17 -29.04
CA ARG A 37 6.35 8.98 -28.44
C ARG A 37 6.62 9.14 -26.94
N THR A 38 6.99 10.36 -26.54
CA THR A 38 7.21 10.68 -25.12
C THR A 38 5.88 10.61 -24.35
N LEU A 39 4.79 11.11 -24.92
CA LEU A 39 3.45 10.97 -24.32
C LEU A 39 3.01 9.51 -24.20
N GLU A 40 3.19 8.70 -25.23
CA GLU A 40 2.90 7.26 -25.18
C GLU A 40 3.67 6.56 -24.05
N THR A 41 4.94 6.91 -23.89
CA THR A 41 5.80 6.39 -22.82
C THR A 41 5.27 6.80 -21.43
N ILE A 42 4.85 8.06 -21.26
CA ILE A 42 4.27 8.53 -20.01
C ILE A 42 2.95 7.82 -19.71
N GLU A 43 2.09 7.62 -20.73
CA GLU A 43 0.83 6.89 -20.58
C GLU A 43 1.05 5.44 -20.18
N PHE A 44 2.05 4.78 -20.76
CA PHE A 44 2.46 3.44 -20.37
C PHE A 44 2.85 3.36 -18.88
N TYR A 45 3.70 4.28 -18.41
CA TYR A 45 4.08 4.30 -16.99
C TYR A 45 2.90 4.62 -16.06
N LEU A 46 1.99 5.51 -16.47
CA LEU A 46 0.77 5.78 -15.72
C LEU A 46 -0.12 4.53 -15.60
N GLN A 47 -0.24 3.72 -16.66
CA GLN A 47 -0.96 2.45 -16.61
C GLN A 47 -0.28 1.44 -15.67
N GLN A 48 1.05 1.35 -15.69
CA GLN A 48 1.78 0.49 -14.74
C GLN A 48 1.53 0.91 -13.29
N LEU A 49 1.62 2.21 -12.98
CA LEU A 49 1.31 2.71 -11.64
C LEU A 49 -0.12 2.41 -11.21
N PHE A 50 -1.08 2.49 -12.12
CA PHE A 50 -2.47 2.13 -11.84
C PHE A 50 -2.62 0.64 -11.50
N GLN A 51 -1.97 -0.24 -12.26
CA GLN A 51 -1.93 -1.68 -12.01
C GLN A 51 -1.32 -1.99 -10.63
N GLU A 52 -0.16 -1.41 -10.32
CA GLU A 52 0.52 -1.61 -9.03
C GLU A 52 -0.35 -1.16 -7.84
N LYS A 53 -1.10 -0.07 -7.98
CA LYS A 53 -2.04 0.39 -6.96
C LYS A 53 -3.17 -0.61 -6.74
N GLN A 54 -3.76 -1.14 -7.82
CA GLN A 54 -4.81 -2.16 -7.71
C GLN A 54 -4.30 -3.44 -7.03
N GLU A 55 -3.07 -3.85 -7.32
CA GLU A 55 -2.44 -5.01 -6.68
C GLU A 55 -2.21 -4.78 -5.18
N LEU A 56 -1.82 -3.57 -4.77
CA LEU A 56 -1.69 -3.21 -3.35
C LEU A 56 -3.04 -3.17 -2.62
N GLU A 57 -4.13 -2.88 -3.34
CA GLU A 57 -5.50 -2.96 -2.83
C GLU A 57 -6.01 -4.40 -2.73
N HIS A 58 -5.38 -5.38 -3.42
CA HIS A 58 -5.74 -6.79 -3.28
C HIS A 58 -5.21 -7.35 -1.95
N GLU A 59 -6.09 -7.37 -0.94
CA GLU A 59 -5.76 -7.62 0.46
C GLU A 59 -5.48 -9.10 0.84
N GLU A 60 -5.20 -10.00 -0.11
CA GLU A 60 -5.12 -11.44 0.17
C GLU A 60 -4.13 -11.80 1.29
N ALA A 61 -2.99 -11.10 1.37
CA ALA A 61 -2.01 -11.33 2.43
C ALA A 61 -2.46 -10.78 3.79
N LEU A 62 -3.19 -9.66 3.81
CA LEU A 62 -3.70 -9.04 5.03
C LEU A 62 -4.89 -9.83 5.60
N VAL A 63 -5.78 -10.31 4.73
CA VAL A 63 -6.91 -11.19 5.10
C VAL A 63 -6.40 -12.45 5.79
N ARG A 64 -5.42 -13.15 5.21
CA ARG A 64 -4.82 -14.34 5.84
C ARG A 64 -4.19 -14.06 7.21
N LEU A 65 -3.63 -12.86 7.42
CA LEU A 65 -3.10 -12.47 8.72
C LEU A 65 -4.22 -12.22 9.74
N PHE A 66 -5.36 -11.66 9.31
CA PHE A 66 -6.54 -11.53 10.16
C PHE A 66 -7.16 -12.88 10.52
N ASP A 67 -7.29 -13.80 9.57
CA ASP A 67 -7.78 -15.15 9.83
C ASP A 67 -6.91 -15.86 10.87
N LEU A 68 -5.58 -15.79 10.70
CA LEU A 68 -4.63 -16.36 11.65
C LEU A 68 -4.71 -15.69 13.03
N LYS A 69 -4.94 -14.37 13.08
CA LYS A 69 -5.16 -13.64 14.34
C LYS A 69 -6.38 -14.18 15.07
N GLU A 70 -7.50 -14.36 14.36
CA GLU A 70 -8.73 -14.89 14.94
C GLU A 70 -8.56 -16.33 15.42
N GLU A 71 -7.86 -17.16 14.65
CA GLU A 71 -7.55 -18.54 15.04
C GLU A 71 -6.76 -18.60 16.34
N ILE A 72 -5.65 -17.85 16.43
CA ILE A 72 -4.81 -17.80 17.64
C ILE A 72 -5.62 -17.26 18.83
N HIS A 73 -6.43 -16.23 18.61
CA HIS A 73 -7.26 -15.65 19.66
C HIS A 73 -8.29 -16.66 20.18
N SER A 74 -8.94 -17.41 19.29
CA SER A 74 -9.88 -18.47 19.65
C SER A 74 -9.21 -19.56 20.49
N GLN A 75 -8.01 -20.01 20.09
CA GLN A 75 -7.21 -20.97 20.85
C GLN A 75 -6.85 -20.42 22.24
N LEU A 76 -6.45 -19.15 22.33
CA LEU A 76 -6.12 -18.49 23.59
C LEU A 76 -7.31 -18.48 24.55
N VAL A 77 -8.49 -18.07 24.07
CA VAL A 77 -9.72 -18.03 24.86
C VAL A 77 -10.08 -19.42 25.36
N HIS A 78 -9.98 -20.44 24.50
CA HIS A 78 -10.22 -21.83 24.88
C HIS A 78 -9.29 -22.28 26.01
N ARG A 79 -7.98 -22.05 25.88
CA ARG A 79 -7.00 -22.46 26.92
C ARG A 79 -7.19 -21.74 28.24
N LYS A 80 -7.46 -20.43 28.21
CA LYS A 80 -7.79 -19.65 29.42
C LYS A 80 -9.06 -20.17 30.10
N LYS A 81 -10.09 -20.49 29.31
CA LYS A 81 -11.33 -21.08 29.83
C LYS A 81 -11.10 -22.46 30.45
N GLU A 82 -10.30 -23.30 29.80
CA GLU A 82 -9.96 -24.63 30.29
C GLU A 82 -9.20 -24.55 31.63
N GLN A 83 -8.20 -23.66 31.73
CA GLN A 83 -7.47 -23.39 32.96
C GLN A 83 -8.43 -22.96 34.08
N LEU A 84 -9.26 -21.94 33.83
CA LEU A 84 -10.20 -21.42 34.82
C LEU A 84 -11.19 -22.50 35.29
N THR A 85 -11.71 -23.30 34.36
CA THR A 85 -12.67 -24.37 34.69
C THR A 85 -12.04 -25.41 35.63
N LYS A 86 -10.79 -25.81 35.37
CA LYS A 86 -10.05 -26.75 36.22
C LYS A 86 -9.74 -26.14 37.60
N GLU A 87 -9.39 -24.86 37.66
CA GLU A 87 -9.14 -24.16 38.93
C GLU A 87 -10.40 -23.98 39.78
N MET A 88 -11.55 -23.73 39.15
CA MET A 88 -12.85 -23.67 39.83
C MET A 88 -13.23 -25.04 40.42
N ALA A 89 -13.15 -26.11 39.61
CA ALA A 89 -13.46 -27.47 40.07
C ALA A 89 -12.57 -27.88 41.26
N TRP A 90 -11.30 -27.49 41.25
CA TRP A 90 -10.42 -27.72 42.40
C TRP A 90 -10.85 -26.97 43.65
N THR A 91 -11.24 -25.70 43.50
CA THR A 91 -11.66 -24.87 44.64
C THR A 91 -12.91 -25.46 45.30
N GLU A 92 -13.85 -25.95 44.49
CA GLU A 92 -15.06 -26.65 44.96
C GLU A 92 -14.70 -27.97 45.68
N GLU A 93 -13.75 -28.75 45.16
CA GLU A 93 -13.27 -29.98 45.80
C GLU A 93 -12.57 -29.69 47.14
N GLN A 94 -11.74 -28.64 47.20
CA GLN A 94 -11.12 -28.21 48.46
C GLN A 94 -12.16 -27.82 49.51
N GLU A 95 -13.16 -27.03 49.13
CA GLU A 95 -14.26 -26.62 50.03
C GLU A 95 -15.01 -27.85 50.58
N SER A 96 -15.36 -28.80 49.70
CA SER A 96 -16.03 -30.04 50.11
C SER A 96 -15.19 -30.87 51.09
N VAL A 97 -13.88 -30.98 50.85
CA VAL A 97 -12.99 -31.72 51.76
C VAL A 97 -12.86 -31.01 53.12
N TYR A 98 -12.72 -29.68 53.15
CA TYR A 98 -12.66 -28.93 54.41
C TYR A 98 -13.96 -29.04 55.21
N ASP A 99 -15.11 -29.02 54.54
CA ASP A 99 -16.41 -29.27 55.19
C ASP A 99 -16.50 -30.67 55.79
N LEU A 100 -16.04 -31.69 55.05
CA LEU A 100 -15.96 -33.07 55.56
C LEU A 100 -15.00 -33.19 56.74
N GLN A 101 -13.82 -32.59 56.67
CA GLN A 101 -12.86 -32.57 57.78
C GLN A 101 -13.51 -31.97 59.03
N ARG A 102 -14.18 -30.82 58.91
CA ARG A 102 -14.89 -30.16 60.00
C ARG A 102 -15.93 -31.06 60.68
N ASN A 103 -16.63 -31.89 59.90
CA ASN A 103 -17.66 -32.81 60.40
C ASN A 103 -17.07 -34.07 61.07
N LEU A 104 -15.81 -34.40 60.82
CA LEU A 104 -15.15 -35.63 61.28
C LEU A 104 -14.19 -35.42 62.47
N VAL A 105 -13.86 -34.17 62.82
CA VAL A 105 -12.92 -33.80 63.90
C VAL A 105 -13.37 -34.27 65.29
N ASP A 106 -14.68 -34.46 65.51
CA ASP A 106 -15.24 -34.76 66.84
C ASP A 106 -15.16 -36.24 67.28
N ASP A 107 -14.67 -37.16 66.43
CA ASP A 107 -14.64 -38.61 66.73
C ASP A 107 -13.26 -39.23 66.46
N ASP A 108 -12.55 -39.66 67.51
CA ASP A 108 -11.20 -40.23 67.46
C ASP A 108 -11.08 -41.47 66.56
N LYS A 109 -12.21 -42.08 66.17
CA LYS A 109 -12.28 -43.22 65.23
C LYS A 109 -12.04 -42.84 63.77
N ASN A 110 -12.07 -41.55 63.42
CA ASN A 110 -11.98 -41.08 62.03
C ASN A 110 -10.56 -40.69 61.58
N ALA A 111 -9.54 -40.87 62.43
CA ALA A 111 -8.17 -40.44 62.16
C ALA A 111 -7.51 -41.10 60.92
N GLU A 112 -7.93 -42.31 60.54
CA GLU A 112 -7.45 -42.98 59.33
C GLU A 112 -8.10 -42.40 58.06
N HIS A 113 -9.40 -42.11 58.10
CA HIS A 113 -10.10 -41.43 56.99
C HIS A 113 -9.61 -40.01 56.76
N LEU A 114 -9.32 -39.25 57.83
CA LEU A 114 -8.75 -37.90 57.71
C LEU A 114 -7.38 -37.93 57.01
N ARG A 115 -6.51 -38.89 57.36
CA ARG A 115 -5.19 -39.05 56.70
C ARG A 115 -5.30 -39.44 55.24
N GLU A 116 -6.29 -40.27 54.88
CA GLU A 116 -6.53 -40.64 53.49
C GLU A 116 -7.06 -39.45 52.67
N MET A 117 -7.94 -38.62 53.24
CA MET A 117 -8.39 -37.38 52.61
C MET A 117 -7.24 -36.38 52.41
N GLU A 118 -6.37 -36.19 53.40
CA GLU A 118 -5.18 -35.33 53.28
C GLU A 118 -4.24 -35.81 52.17
N LYS A 119 -4.07 -37.13 52.03
CA LYS A 119 -3.27 -37.72 50.96
C LYS A 119 -3.88 -37.46 49.58
N ILE A 120 -5.19 -37.66 49.42
CA ILE A 120 -5.90 -37.38 48.16
C ILE A 120 -5.78 -35.89 47.80
N LEU A 121 -5.95 -34.98 48.76
CA LEU A 121 -5.75 -33.56 48.54
C LEU A 121 -4.33 -33.22 48.06
N ALA A 122 -3.29 -33.79 48.68
CA ALA A 122 -1.91 -33.53 48.29
C ALA A 122 -1.59 -34.03 46.87
N GLU A 123 -2.10 -35.21 46.50
CA GLU A 123 -1.92 -35.77 45.14
C GLU A 123 -2.63 -34.91 44.08
N ARG A 124 -3.84 -34.43 44.37
CA ARG A 124 -4.60 -33.54 43.48
C ARG A 124 -3.99 -32.15 43.36
N GLU A 125 -3.48 -31.59 44.47
CA GLU A 125 -2.79 -30.29 44.44
C GLU A 125 -1.57 -30.34 43.50
N GLU A 126 -0.81 -31.43 43.53
CA GLU A 126 0.33 -31.63 42.64
C GLU A 126 -0.09 -31.84 41.17
N GLU A 127 -1.21 -32.52 40.91
CA GLU A 127 -1.79 -32.64 39.57
C GLU A 127 -2.16 -31.28 38.99
N ILE A 128 -2.83 -30.43 39.78
CA ILE A 128 -3.26 -29.10 39.38
C ILE A 128 -2.07 -28.16 39.20
N ARG A 129 -1.06 -28.25 40.06
CA ARG A 129 0.18 -27.48 39.91
C ARG A 129 0.85 -27.77 38.56
N ARG A 130 0.95 -29.05 38.17
CA ARG A 130 1.49 -29.45 36.86
C ARG A 130 0.62 -28.98 35.69
N LEU A 131 -0.70 -29.07 35.82
CA LEU A 131 -1.64 -28.56 34.81
C LEU A 131 -1.54 -27.04 34.62
N ARG A 132 -1.43 -26.28 35.72
CA ARG A 132 -1.22 -24.82 35.70
C ARG A 132 0.06 -24.47 34.96
N GLN A 133 1.16 -25.15 35.27
CA GLN A 133 2.45 -24.93 34.61
C GLN A 133 2.32 -25.16 33.09
N SER A 134 1.80 -26.32 32.69
CA SER A 134 1.66 -26.67 31.26
C SER A 134 0.75 -25.71 30.51
N THR A 135 -0.40 -25.35 31.09
CA THR A 135 -1.37 -24.46 30.42
C THR A 135 -0.85 -23.03 30.35
N SER A 136 -0.11 -22.58 31.36
CA SER A 136 0.54 -21.27 31.40
C SER A 136 1.57 -21.12 30.27
N ASP A 137 2.41 -22.13 30.04
CA ASP A 137 3.43 -22.09 28.98
C ASP A 137 2.78 -22.03 27.57
N GLU A 138 1.69 -22.79 27.37
CA GLU A 138 0.91 -22.75 26.13
C GLU A 138 0.22 -21.40 25.92
N ILE A 139 -0.38 -20.83 26.97
CA ILE A 139 -0.98 -19.48 26.92
C ILE A 139 0.08 -18.45 26.56
N CYS A 140 1.24 -18.46 27.24
CA CYS A 140 2.35 -17.54 26.97
C CYS A 140 2.79 -17.62 25.50
N THR A 141 2.97 -18.85 24.99
CA THR A 141 3.32 -19.09 23.58
C THR A 141 2.27 -18.52 22.62
N LEU A 142 0.98 -18.69 22.92
CA LEU A 142 -0.11 -18.14 22.11
C LEU A 142 -0.17 -16.60 22.17
N GLU A 143 0.10 -16.00 23.33
CA GLU A 143 0.18 -14.54 23.51
C GLU A 143 1.33 -13.94 22.70
N GLU A 144 2.51 -14.58 22.72
CA GLU A 144 3.65 -14.17 21.90
C GLU A 144 3.34 -14.29 20.40
N LYS A 145 2.71 -15.39 19.98
CA LYS A 145 2.27 -15.57 18.59
C LYS A 145 1.27 -14.49 18.17
N LEU A 146 0.28 -14.20 19.03
CA LEU A 146 -0.72 -13.15 18.77
C LEU A 146 -0.04 -11.78 18.60
N LYS A 147 0.86 -11.42 19.53
CA LYS A 147 1.62 -10.17 19.46
C LYS A 147 2.46 -10.07 18.18
N ASN A 148 3.07 -11.18 17.76
CA ASN A 148 3.85 -11.22 16.51
C ASN A 148 2.95 -11.04 15.28
N VAL A 149 1.78 -11.67 15.24
CA VAL A 149 0.81 -11.50 14.14
C VAL A 149 0.31 -10.05 14.09
N GLU A 150 -0.02 -9.45 15.24
CA GLU A 150 -0.45 -8.04 15.33
C GLU A 150 0.63 -7.06 14.87
N ARG A 151 1.90 -7.33 15.21
CA ARG A 151 3.05 -6.59 14.69
C ARG A 151 3.11 -6.69 13.17
N ARG A 152 3.03 -7.89 12.60
CA ARG A 152 3.06 -8.11 11.14
C ARG A 152 1.90 -7.43 10.42
N ILE A 153 0.70 -7.44 11.00
CA ILE A 153 -0.47 -6.71 10.47
C ILE A 153 -0.18 -5.20 10.42
N SER A 154 0.38 -4.65 11.52
CA SER A 154 0.73 -3.23 11.60
C SER A 154 1.79 -2.86 10.56
N GLU A 155 2.87 -3.63 10.46
CA GLU A 155 3.94 -3.44 9.47
C GLU A 155 3.40 -3.52 8.03
N PHE A 156 2.51 -4.47 7.76
CA PHE A 156 1.89 -4.60 6.44
C PHE A 156 1.06 -3.36 6.08
N LYS A 157 0.25 -2.86 7.04
CA LYS A 157 -0.54 -1.64 6.85
C LYS A 157 0.33 -0.40 6.62
N GLU A 158 1.40 -0.26 7.42
CA GLU A 158 2.33 0.87 7.31
C GLU A 158 3.07 0.85 5.97
N ASN A 159 3.66 -0.29 5.61
CA ASN A 159 4.33 -0.47 4.32
C ASN A 159 3.38 -0.19 3.14
N ARG A 160 2.13 -0.62 3.25
CA ARG A 160 1.11 -0.35 2.22
C ARG A 160 0.84 1.15 2.09
N ILE A 161 0.66 1.86 3.21
CA ILE A 161 0.44 3.31 3.21
C ILE A 161 1.63 4.02 2.56
N SER A 162 2.85 3.75 3.01
CA SER A 162 4.05 4.38 2.46
C SER A 162 4.21 4.10 0.97
N LYS A 163 3.93 2.87 0.52
CA LYS A 163 4.00 2.51 -0.90
C LYS A 163 2.93 3.21 -1.73
N LEU A 164 1.69 3.29 -1.22
CA LEU A 164 0.61 4.03 -1.90
C LEU A 164 0.93 5.52 -2.01
N GLU A 165 1.47 6.14 -0.97
CA GLU A 165 1.91 7.53 -0.99
C GLU A 165 3.00 7.77 -2.04
N GLU A 166 3.98 6.85 -2.12
CA GLU A 166 5.02 6.89 -3.16
C GLU A 166 4.42 6.83 -4.57
N LEU A 167 3.53 5.86 -4.82
CA LEU A 167 2.89 5.69 -6.13
C LEU A 167 1.96 6.86 -6.49
N LEU A 168 1.28 7.48 -5.51
CA LEU A 168 0.48 8.69 -5.72
C LEU A 168 1.35 9.90 -6.07
N SER A 169 2.51 10.04 -5.41
CA SER A 169 3.48 11.08 -5.75
C SER A 169 4.02 10.91 -7.17
N GLN A 170 4.43 9.69 -7.54
CA GLN A 170 4.90 9.38 -8.88
C GLN A 170 3.84 9.63 -9.95
N GLU A 171 2.60 9.22 -9.71
CA GLU A 171 1.47 9.51 -10.61
C GLU A 171 1.29 11.01 -10.80
N SER A 172 1.25 11.80 -9.72
CA SER A 172 1.09 13.25 -9.78
C SER A 172 2.18 13.91 -10.64
N ILE A 173 3.43 13.49 -10.46
CA ILE A 173 4.57 13.97 -11.25
C ILE A 173 4.39 13.62 -12.74
N LEU A 174 3.99 12.39 -13.07
CA LEU A 174 3.77 11.97 -14.45
C LEU A 174 2.57 12.67 -15.10
N GLN A 175 1.48 12.88 -14.36
CA GLN A 175 0.31 13.63 -14.84
C GLN A 175 0.69 15.09 -15.15
N LEU A 176 1.52 15.72 -14.30
CA LEU A 176 2.03 17.06 -14.55
C LEU A 176 2.90 17.10 -15.81
N LYS A 177 3.87 16.18 -15.93
CA LYS A 177 4.72 16.05 -17.13
C LYS A 177 3.89 15.81 -18.40
N LYS A 178 2.86 14.97 -18.32
CA LYS A 178 1.93 14.71 -19.43
C LYS A 178 1.26 16.01 -19.88
N LYS A 179 0.72 16.78 -18.93
CA LYS A 179 0.07 18.07 -19.20
C LYS A 179 1.03 19.05 -19.86
N ASP A 180 2.24 19.18 -19.33
CA ASP A 180 3.27 20.09 -19.87
C ASP A 180 3.68 19.69 -21.30
N HIS A 181 3.88 18.39 -21.56
CA HIS A 181 4.17 17.91 -22.91
C HIS A 181 3.03 18.08 -23.90
N ILE A 182 1.77 17.91 -23.47
CA ILE A 182 0.61 18.19 -24.32
C ILE A 182 0.59 19.67 -24.72
N GLU A 183 0.90 20.58 -23.78
CA GLU A 183 0.93 22.00 -24.06
C GLU A 183 2.08 22.39 -25.01
N ASP A 184 3.28 21.86 -24.78
CA ASP A 184 4.42 22.03 -25.70
C ASP A 184 4.11 21.50 -27.12
N LEU A 185 3.48 20.33 -27.22
CA LEU A 185 3.07 19.76 -28.50
C LEU A 185 2.05 20.63 -29.23
N LYS A 186 1.06 21.19 -28.52
CA LYS A 186 0.10 22.13 -29.11
C LYS A 186 0.81 23.34 -29.71
N GLN A 187 1.75 23.94 -28.97
CA GLN A 187 2.52 25.08 -29.45
C GLN A 187 3.35 24.74 -30.69
N LYS A 188 4.01 23.58 -30.70
CA LYS A 188 4.76 23.09 -31.87
C LYS A 188 3.86 22.83 -33.07
N ILE A 189 2.72 22.19 -32.87
CA ILE A 189 1.73 21.94 -33.94
C ILE A 189 1.26 23.26 -34.55
N ASP A 190 0.95 24.25 -33.72
CA ASP A 190 0.48 25.55 -34.21
C ASP A 190 1.60 26.32 -34.94
N ALA A 191 2.85 26.26 -34.45
CA ALA A 191 4.00 26.78 -35.17
C ALA A 191 4.21 26.08 -36.52
N SER A 192 3.99 24.75 -36.59
CA SER A 192 4.07 23.96 -37.82
C SER A 192 3.08 24.47 -38.86
N LYS A 193 1.81 24.65 -38.47
CA LYS A 193 0.75 25.16 -39.36
C LYS A 193 1.09 26.56 -39.88
N VAL A 194 1.63 27.44 -39.03
CA VAL A 194 2.03 28.79 -39.45
C VAL A 194 3.16 28.74 -40.47
N LEU A 195 4.16 27.89 -40.28
CA LEU A 195 5.26 27.70 -41.24
C LEU A 195 4.77 27.09 -42.56
N GLU A 196 3.87 26.10 -42.50
CA GLU A 196 3.28 25.48 -43.68
C GLU A 196 2.50 26.50 -44.54
N ILE A 197 1.66 27.32 -43.91
CA ILE A 197 0.93 28.41 -44.60
C ILE A 197 1.91 29.39 -45.25
N LYS A 198 2.99 29.77 -44.57
CA LYS A 198 4.02 30.68 -45.12
C LYS A 198 4.70 30.06 -46.35
N LEU A 199 5.06 28.78 -46.29
CA LEU A 199 5.67 28.07 -47.43
C LEU A 199 4.71 28.00 -48.63
N ILE A 200 3.42 27.78 -48.40
CA ILE A 200 2.40 27.82 -49.47
C ILE A 200 2.32 29.22 -50.09
N GLN A 201 2.30 30.27 -49.27
CA GLN A 201 2.25 31.66 -49.74
C GLN A 201 3.49 32.05 -50.55
N LEU A 202 4.68 31.64 -50.11
CA LEU A 202 5.94 31.87 -50.85
C LEU A 202 5.92 31.17 -52.21
N LYS A 203 5.54 29.88 -52.26
CA LYS A 203 5.41 29.14 -53.51
C LYS A 203 4.37 29.74 -54.46
N ALA A 204 3.24 30.21 -53.93
CA ALA A 204 2.22 30.89 -54.73
C ALA A 204 2.75 32.21 -55.33
N ARG A 205 3.48 33.00 -54.54
CA ARG A 205 4.10 34.25 -54.98
C ARG A 205 5.18 34.04 -56.03
N GLU A 206 6.02 33.01 -55.87
CA GLU A 206 6.99 32.63 -56.89
C GLU A 206 6.32 32.28 -58.22
N ARG A 207 5.26 31.46 -58.18
CA ARG A 207 4.52 31.07 -59.39
C ARG A 207 3.90 32.26 -60.11
N LEU A 208 3.28 33.18 -59.37
CA LEU A 208 2.71 34.42 -59.94
C LEU A 208 3.81 35.29 -60.57
N SER A 209 4.93 35.47 -59.86
CA SER A 209 6.06 36.26 -60.36
C SER A 209 6.70 35.67 -61.62
N ARG A 210 6.72 34.33 -61.75
CA ARG A 210 7.20 33.65 -62.97
C ARG A 210 6.22 33.81 -64.13
N LEU A 211 4.91 33.77 -63.86
CA LEU A 211 3.86 34.01 -64.85
C LEU A 211 3.94 35.43 -65.40
N ASP A 212 4.05 36.44 -64.54
CA ASP A 212 4.18 37.85 -64.95
C ASP A 212 5.38 38.08 -65.88
N ARG A 213 6.50 37.38 -65.65
CA ARG A 213 7.70 37.43 -66.50
C ARG A 213 7.55 36.72 -67.85
N LEU A 214 6.55 35.84 -68.01
CA LEU A 214 6.28 35.12 -69.25
C LEU A 214 5.19 35.79 -70.09
N THR A 215 4.40 36.68 -69.49
CA THR A 215 3.30 37.41 -70.15
C THR A 215 3.62 38.87 -70.52
N LEU A 216 4.83 39.35 -70.17
CA LEU A 216 5.42 40.63 -70.60
C LEU A 216 6.51 40.36 -71.65
#